data_AF-A0A836VJ26-F1
#
_entry.id   AF-A0A836VJ26-F1
#
_cell.length_a   1.000
_cell.length_b   1.000
_cell.length_c   1.000
_cell.angle_alpha   90.00
_cell.angle_beta   90.00
_cell.angle_gamma   90.00
#
_symmetry.space_group_name_H-M   'P 1'
#
loop_
_entity.id
_entity.type
_entity.pdbx_description
1 polymer ?
#
loop_
_entity_poly.entity_id
_entity_poly.type
_entity_poly.pdbx_seq_one_letter_code
_entity_poly.pdbx_strand_id
1 'polypeptide(L)'
;MKSFLSFPVSTVLLLAYLCTTTGYSQNQEKYVEGIAAIVGDNIILKSDLSQVVSMTALQQRIDPVNNPKRFQTLQHEVLQSLIDQKIILEMAELDSIEVKEKDVDNALNQQIKTFVSQAGSKEKAETSLGQSLSSFRREFWYEVRDRLISEQFQYSLLSNIKTSREDVFSFFKTYKDSLPLFPSLVNLHHLLITIKPSKESKNTALKQIKDIRIQILSGESFENLAQTFSEDPGSKSKGGSLG
;
A
#
# COMPACT_ATOMS: atom_id res chain seq x y z
N MET A 1 -22.52 18.78 -102.12
CA MET A 1 -21.12 18.71 -102.57
C MET A 1 -20.24 19.20 -101.44
N LYS A 2 -19.37 18.30 -100.94
CA LYS A 2 -18.13 18.48 -100.15
C LYS A 2 -18.15 19.42 -98.92
N SER A 3 -17.65 19.12 -97.73
CA SER A 3 -17.15 17.91 -97.05
C SER A 3 -16.48 18.40 -95.75
N PHE A 4 -16.61 17.66 -94.64
CA PHE A 4 -15.70 17.62 -93.45
C PHE A 4 -15.55 18.93 -92.63
N LEU A 5 -15.48 18.99 -91.30
CA LEU A 5 -15.15 18.06 -90.21
C LEU A 5 -15.79 18.60 -88.90
N SER A 6 -16.26 17.69 -88.07
CA SER A 6 -16.73 17.88 -86.69
C SER A 6 -15.57 17.89 -85.69
N PHE A 7 -15.55 18.78 -84.68
CA PHE A 7 -14.96 18.54 -83.34
C PHE A 7 -15.52 19.51 -82.27
N PRO A 8 -15.67 19.09 -80.99
CA PRO A 8 -16.29 19.87 -79.92
C PRO A 8 -15.30 20.38 -78.83
N VAL A 9 -15.73 21.47 -78.14
CA VAL A 9 -15.58 21.86 -76.72
C VAL A 9 -14.20 21.82 -76.02
N SER A 10 -13.99 22.85 -75.18
CA SER A 10 -13.02 22.98 -74.07
C SER A 10 -11.64 23.50 -74.49
N THR A 11 -11.18 24.69 -74.10
CA THR A 11 -10.89 25.09 -72.72
C THR A 11 -10.38 26.53 -72.73
N VAL A 12 -10.99 27.44 -71.97
CA VAL A 12 -10.40 28.72 -71.57
C VAL A 12 -10.58 28.79 -70.05
N LEU A 13 -9.50 28.56 -69.31
CA LEU A 13 -9.47 28.78 -67.86
C LEU A 13 -8.17 29.50 -67.51
N LEU A 14 -8.29 30.83 -67.57
CA LEU A 14 -7.40 31.81 -67.01
C LEU A 14 -7.70 31.87 -65.50
N LEU A 15 -6.78 31.46 -64.63
CA LEU A 15 -6.53 32.11 -63.33
C LEU A 15 -5.25 31.56 -62.70
N ALA A 16 -4.26 32.44 -62.55
CA ALA A 16 -3.08 32.21 -61.73
C ALA A 16 -3.50 32.10 -60.25
N TYR A 17 -3.52 30.89 -59.70
CA TYR A 17 -3.60 30.68 -58.26
C TYR A 17 -2.17 30.57 -57.73
N LEU A 18 -1.62 31.73 -57.37
CA LEU A 18 -0.32 31.84 -56.72
C LEU A 18 -0.44 31.17 -55.34
N CYS A 19 0.35 30.14 -55.16
CA CYS A 19 0.48 29.34 -53.94
C CYS A 19 0.93 30.25 -52.78
N THR A 20 0.00 30.61 -51.88
CA THR A 20 0.31 31.19 -50.58
C THR A 20 0.09 30.12 -49.52
N THR A 21 1.07 29.23 -49.36
CA THR A 21 1.15 28.38 -48.18
C THR A 21 1.53 29.26 -46.99
N THR A 22 0.55 29.87 -46.34
CA THR A 22 0.73 30.41 -44.99
C THR A 22 1.06 29.23 -44.08
N GLY A 23 2.35 29.05 -43.79
CA GLY A 23 2.80 28.18 -42.73
C GLY A 23 2.25 28.71 -41.41
N TYR A 24 1.19 28.10 -40.91
CA TYR A 24 0.84 28.19 -39.50
C TYR A 24 2.02 27.59 -38.73
N SER A 25 2.91 28.45 -38.26
CA SER A 25 3.79 28.10 -37.15
C SER A 25 2.86 27.78 -35.97
N GLN A 26 2.70 26.49 -35.66
CA GLN A 26 2.21 26.08 -34.36
C GLN A 26 3.26 26.50 -33.35
N ASN A 27 3.18 27.75 -32.89
CA ASN A 27 3.70 28.15 -31.59
C ASN A 27 2.86 27.36 -30.57
N GLN A 28 3.23 26.10 -30.33
CA GLN A 28 2.89 25.48 -29.07
C GLN A 28 3.57 26.35 -28.03
N GLU A 29 2.79 27.19 -27.34
CA GLU A 29 3.24 27.88 -26.15
C GLU A 29 3.92 26.83 -25.28
N LYS A 30 5.25 26.92 -25.20
CA LYS A 30 6.06 26.10 -24.31
C LYS A 30 5.50 26.40 -22.93
N TYR A 31 4.78 25.45 -22.33
CA TYR A 31 4.27 25.59 -20.97
C TYR A 31 5.46 25.97 -20.09
N VAL A 32 5.48 27.23 -19.66
CA VAL A 32 6.45 27.68 -18.66
C VAL A 32 6.01 26.97 -17.38
N GLU A 33 6.80 26.02 -16.92
CA GLU A 33 6.57 25.32 -15.66
C GLU A 33 6.30 26.36 -14.57
N GLY A 34 5.09 26.34 -14.02
CA GLY A 34 4.70 27.29 -12.99
C GLY A 34 5.14 26.79 -11.62
N ILE A 35 5.50 27.72 -10.73
CA ILE A 35 5.76 27.41 -9.33
C ILE A 35 4.42 27.39 -8.58
N ALA A 36 4.16 26.33 -7.83
CA ALA A 36 3.02 26.21 -6.94
C ALA A 36 3.34 26.74 -5.53
N ALA A 37 4.56 26.46 -5.03
CA ALA A 37 5.08 26.95 -3.76
C ALA A 37 6.61 26.90 -3.71
N ILE A 38 7.20 27.65 -2.77
CA ILE A 38 8.64 27.67 -2.49
C ILE A 38 8.79 27.45 -0.98
N VAL A 39 9.67 26.53 -0.59
CA VAL A 39 9.95 26.17 0.81
C VAL A 39 11.46 26.09 0.98
N GLY A 40 12.07 27.10 1.61
CA GLY A 40 13.53 27.19 1.66
C GLY A 40 14.13 27.26 0.26
N ASP A 41 15.04 26.35 -0.05
CA ASP A 41 15.67 26.21 -1.38
C ASP A 41 14.90 25.22 -2.29
N ASN A 42 13.87 24.56 -1.76
CA ASN A 42 13.03 23.61 -2.48
C ASN A 42 11.84 24.30 -3.19
N ILE A 43 11.61 23.93 -4.46
CA ILE A 43 10.50 24.42 -5.27
C ILE A 43 9.48 23.29 -5.49
N ILE A 44 8.19 23.61 -5.39
CA ILE A 44 7.09 22.71 -5.76
C ILE A 44 6.51 23.21 -7.09
N LEU A 45 6.59 22.40 -8.14
CA LEU A 45 6.07 22.76 -9.45
C LEU A 45 4.56 22.51 -9.55
N LYS A 46 3.88 23.28 -10.39
CA LYS A 46 2.45 23.09 -10.68
C LYS A 46 2.18 21.76 -11.39
N SER A 47 3.13 21.26 -12.18
CA SER A 47 3.08 19.94 -12.81
C SER A 47 3.01 18.84 -11.75
N ASP A 48 3.93 18.88 -10.78
CA ASP A 48 4.03 17.90 -9.70
C ASP A 48 2.76 17.89 -8.86
N LEU A 49 2.30 19.08 -8.45
CA LEU A 49 1.04 19.24 -7.73
C LEU A 49 -0.13 18.64 -8.54
N SER A 50 -0.23 18.96 -9.82
CA SER A 50 -1.32 18.49 -10.68
C SER A 50 -1.29 16.96 -10.85
N GLN A 51 -0.10 16.37 -10.97
CA GLN A 51 0.09 14.92 -11.07
C GLN A 51 -0.37 14.22 -9.79
N VAL A 52 0.07 14.70 -8.63
CA VAL A 52 -0.31 14.10 -7.34
C VAL A 52 -1.81 14.27 -7.09
N VAL A 53 -2.37 15.46 -7.33
CA VAL A 53 -3.82 15.70 -7.21
C VAL A 53 -4.62 14.75 -8.10
N SER A 54 -4.19 14.56 -9.35
CA SER A 54 -4.88 13.66 -10.30
C SER A 54 -4.86 12.21 -9.81
N MET A 55 -3.71 11.75 -9.31
CA MET A 55 -3.56 10.40 -8.76
C MET A 55 -4.44 10.20 -7.51
N THR A 56 -4.41 11.14 -6.56
CA THR A 56 -5.20 11.06 -5.34
C THR A 56 -6.69 11.15 -5.62
N ALA A 57 -7.11 11.96 -6.59
CA ALA A 57 -8.49 12.05 -7.03
C ALA A 57 -8.99 10.71 -7.57
N LEU A 58 -8.20 10.00 -8.39
CA LEU A 58 -8.55 8.67 -8.88
C LEU A 58 -8.67 7.64 -7.76
N GLN A 59 -7.73 7.64 -6.81
CA GLN A 59 -7.75 6.72 -5.66
C GLN A 59 -8.97 6.94 -4.76
N GLN A 60 -9.31 8.20 -4.49
CA GLN A 60 -10.48 8.58 -3.68
C GLN A 60 -11.79 8.62 -4.48
N ARG A 61 -11.75 8.31 -5.78
CA ARG A 61 -12.88 8.37 -6.73
C ARG A 61 -13.57 9.74 -6.74
N ILE A 62 -12.78 10.81 -6.63
CA ILE A 62 -13.24 12.19 -6.70
C ILE A 62 -13.25 12.62 -8.17
N ASP A 63 -14.44 12.83 -8.70
CA ASP A 63 -14.63 13.41 -10.03
C ASP A 63 -14.58 14.95 -9.97
N PRO A 64 -13.64 15.60 -10.67
CA PRO A 64 -13.51 17.06 -10.69
C PRO A 64 -14.75 17.79 -11.23
N VAL A 65 -15.50 17.16 -12.14
CA VAL A 65 -16.68 17.73 -12.79
C VAL A 65 -17.90 17.64 -11.86
N ASN A 66 -18.10 16.47 -11.25
CA ASN A 66 -19.26 16.22 -10.40
C ASN A 66 -19.07 16.77 -8.96
N ASN A 67 -17.84 16.90 -8.48
CA ASN A 67 -17.53 17.36 -7.11
C ASN A 67 -16.46 18.47 -7.08
N PRO A 68 -16.68 19.63 -7.73
CA PRO A 68 -15.66 20.65 -7.91
C PRO A 68 -15.14 21.23 -6.58
N LYS A 69 -16.02 21.39 -5.58
CA LYS A 69 -15.62 21.89 -4.25
C LYS A 69 -14.69 20.90 -3.53
N ARG A 70 -14.98 19.60 -3.58
CA ARG A 70 -14.11 18.58 -2.97
C ARG A 70 -12.78 18.48 -3.70
N PHE A 71 -12.78 18.59 -5.03
CA PHE A 71 -11.56 18.61 -5.83
C PHE A 71 -10.67 19.82 -5.49
N GLN A 72 -11.27 21.01 -5.28
CA GLN A 72 -10.53 22.17 -4.79
C GLN A 72 -9.96 21.94 -3.39
N THR A 73 -10.72 21.37 -2.46
CA THR A 73 -10.18 21.02 -1.13
C THR A 73 -9.01 20.05 -1.25
N LEU A 74 -9.13 19.03 -2.11
CA LEU A 74 -8.06 18.07 -2.37
C LEU A 74 -6.79 18.76 -2.90
N GLN A 75 -6.92 19.73 -3.82
CA GLN A 75 -5.77 20.51 -4.29
C GLN A 75 -5.03 21.21 -3.16
N HIS A 76 -5.77 21.79 -2.21
CA HIS A 76 -5.16 22.43 -1.04
C HIS A 76 -4.54 21.39 -0.09
N GLU A 77 -5.23 20.28 0.18
CA GLU A 77 -4.72 19.17 1.02
C GLU A 77 -3.40 18.61 0.45
N VAL A 78 -3.34 18.38 -0.87
CA VAL A 78 -2.13 17.88 -1.54
C VAL A 78 -1.02 18.92 -1.53
N LEU A 79 -1.32 20.19 -1.83
CA LEU A 79 -0.32 21.25 -1.78
C LEU A 79 0.28 21.39 -0.37
N GLN A 80 -0.55 21.36 0.68
CA GLN A 80 -0.08 21.40 2.06
C GLN A 80 0.81 20.18 2.38
N SER A 81 0.39 18.97 1.99
CA SER A 81 1.19 17.76 2.17
C SER A 81 2.58 17.86 1.49
N LEU A 82 2.63 18.41 0.27
CA LEU A 82 3.89 18.62 -0.44
C LEU A 82 4.77 19.67 0.25
N ILE A 83 4.18 20.75 0.76
CA ILE A 83 4.88 21.76 1.56
C ILE A 83 5.45 21.12 2.82
N ASP A 84 4.65 20.37 3.57
CA ASP A 84 5.06 19.70 4.80
C ASP A 84 6.22 18.73 4.54
N GLN A 85 6.17 17.98 3.43
CA GLN A 85 7.26 17.10 3.01
C GLN A 85 8.55 17.89 2.76
N LYS A 86 8.47 19.05 2.10
CA LYS A 86 9.64 19.92 1.89
C LYS A 86 10.17 20.51 3.19
N ILE A 87 9.28 20.92 4.11
CA ILE A 87 9.69 21.40 5.45
C ILE A 87 10.45 20.31 6.20
N ILE A 88 10.00 19.05 6.15
CA ILE A 88 10.70 17.93 6.78
C ILE A 88 12.11 17.74 6.21
N LEU A 89 12.27 17.86 4.89
CA LEU A 89 13.58 17.76 4.24
C LEU A 89 14.52 18.88 4.68
N GLU A 90 14.04 20.12 4.68
CA GLU A 90 14.80 21.28 5.15
C GLU A 90 15.23 21.13 6.63
N MET A 91 14.31 20.67 7.49
CA MET A 91 14.64 20.39 8.89
C MET A 91 15.67 19.26 9.04
N ALA A 92 15.55 18.20 8.24
CA ALA A 92 16.50 17.09 8.26
C ALA A 92 17.91 17.53 7.84
N GLU A 93 18.02 18.42 6.85
CA GLU A 93 19.29 19.01 6.41
C GLU A 93 19.91 19.90 7.50
N LEU A 94 19.11 20.74 8.17
CA LEU A 94 19.56 21.55 9.30
C LEU A 94 20.09 20.69 10.46
N ASP A 95 19.44 19.56 10.73
CA ASP A 95 19.86 18.58 11.74
C ASP A 95 20.97 17.64 11.23
N SER A 96 21.51 17.89 10.03
CA SER A 96 22.61 17.12 9.42
C SER A 96 22.30 15.62 9.31
N ILE A 97 21.04 15.27 9.06
CA ILE A 97 20.62 13.88 8.85
C ILE A 97 20.96 13.47 7.42
N GLU A 98 21.87 12.50 7.31
CA GLU A 98 22.30 11.95 6.03
C GLU A 98 21.99 10.45 5.94
N VAL A 99 21.69 10.01 4.72
CA VAL A 99 21.46 8.60 4.38
C VAL A 99 22.60 8.11 3.49
N LYS A 100 23.11 6.91 3.74
CA LYS A 100 24.17 6.31 2.93
C LYS A 100 23.61 5.91 1.57
N GLU A 101 24.36 6.14 0.50
CA GLU A 101 23.97 5.74 -0.87
C GLU A 101 23.59 4.26 -0.96
N LYS A 102 24.31 3.40 -0.25
CA LYS A 102 24.02 1.96 -0.17
C LYS A 102 22.60 1.68 0.33
N ASP A 103 22.09 2.47 1.27
CA ASP A 103 20.75 2.27 1.83
C ASP A 103 19.67 2.73 0.83
N VAL A 104 19.95 3.80 0.06
CA VAL A 104 19.13 4.22 -1.08
C VAL A 104 19.06 3.12 -2.13
N ASP A 105 20.21 2.57 -2.52
CA ASP A 105 20.30 1.49 -3.50
C ASP A 105 19.55 0.23 -3.04
N ASN A 106 19.66 -0.12 -1.75
CA ASN A 106 18.96 -1.25 -1.16
C ASN A 106 17.44 -1.05 -1.17
N ALA A 107 16.96 0.13 -0.78
CA ALA A 107 15.53 0.46 -0.81
C ALA A 107 14.98 0.37 -2.24
N LEU A 108 15.72 0.91 -3.20
CA LEU A 108 15.34 0.90 -4.61
C LEU A 108 15.40 -0.51 -5.23
N ASN A 109 16.41 -1.31 -4.86
CA ASN A 109 16.49 -2.73 -5.20
C ASN A 109 15.26 -3.50 -4.70
N GLN A 110 14.85 -3.25 -3.47
CA GLN A 110 13.70 -3.90 -2.86
C GLN A 110 12.40 -3.50 -3.57
N GLN A 111 12.25 -2.21 -3.92
CA GLN A 111 11.10 -1.73 -4.70
C GLN A 111 11.03 -2.41 -6.08
N ILE A 112 12.14 -2.45 -6.80
CA ILE A 112 12.24 -3.12 -8.10
C ILE A 112 11.91 -4.61 -7.97
N LYS A 113 12.41 -5.28 -6.94
CA LYS A 113 12.12 -6.70 -6.69
C LYS A 113 10.62 -6.94 -6.47
N THR A 114 9.94 -6.03 -5.76
CA THR A 114 8.48 -6.08 -5.59
C THR A 114 7.76 -5.96 -6.94
N PHE A 115 8.14 -5.00 -7.78
CA PHE A 115 7.55 -4.86 -9.12
C PHE A 115 7.78 -6.08 -10.00
N VAL A 116 8.99 -6.62 -10.02
CA VAL A 116 9.31 -7.85 -10.78
C VAL A 116 8.49 -9.03 -10.27
N SER A 117 8.33 -9.18 -8.95
CA SER A 117 7.53 -10.24 -8.38
C SER A 117 6.05 -10.12 -8.72
N GLN A 118 5.50 -8.90 -8.77
CA GLN A 118 4.10 -8.65 -9.12
C GLN A 118 3.84 -8.87 -10.62
N ALA A 119 4.77 -8.43 -11.47
CA ALA A 119 4.69 -8.62 -12.92
C ALA A 119 5.02 -10.06 -13.37
N GLY A 120 5.73 -10.82 -12.53
CA GLY A 120 6.14 -12.20 -12.75
C GLY A 120 7.45 -12.37 -13.52
N SER A 121 7.93 -11.35 -14.22
CA SER A 121 9.27 -11.33 -14.81
C SER A 121 9.80 -9.90 -14.95
N LYS A 122 11.10 -9.76 -15.20
CA LYS A 122 11.74 -8.47 -15.43
C LYS A 122 11.17 -7.78 -16.67
N GLU A 123 11.03 -8.52 -17.76
CA GLU A 123 10.59 -8.01 -19.06
C GLU A 123 9.14 -7.50 -18.97
N LYS A 124 8.29 -8.23 -18.24
CA LYS A 124 6.92 -7.80 -17.97
C LYS A 124 6.90 -6.55 -17.10
N ALA A 125 7.75 -6.46 -16.08
CA ALA A 125 7.85 -5.26 -15.25
C ALA A 125 8.29 -4.03 -16.06
N GLU A 126 9.32 -4.17 -16.91
CA GLU A 126 9.77 -3.08 -17.79
C GLU A 126 8.70 -2.65 -18.80
N THR A 127 7.95 -3.62 -19.33
CA THR A 127 6.81 -3.33 -20.23
C THR A 127 5.69 -2.58 -19.48
N SER A 128 5.36 -2.99 -18.26
CA SER A 128 4.35 -2.33 -17.42
C SER A 128 4.76 -0.93 -16.98
N LEU A 129 6.06 -0.71 -16.73
CA LEU A 129 6.60 0.60 -16.36
C LEU A 129 6.82 1.52 -17.57
N GLY A 130 6.82 0.98 -18.79
CA GLY A 130 7.11 1.74 -20.01
C GLY A 130 8.58 2.17 -20.13
N GLN A 131 9.44 1.71 -19.23
CA GLN A 131 10.87 2.01 -19.23
C GLN A 131 11.69 0.86 -18.61
N SER A 132 13.00 0.88 -18.83
CA SER A 132 13.90 -0.13 -18.24
C SER A 132 14.05 0.06 -16.73
N LEU A 133 14.31 -1.03 -16.00
CA LEU A 133 14.53 -0.95 -14.55
C LEU A 133 15.77 -0.12 -14.19
N SER A 134 16.73 0.00 -15.10
CA SER A 134 17.91 0.84 -14.89
C SER A 134 17.60 2.33 -15.08
N SER A 135 16.71 2.67 -16.00
CA SER A 135 16.19 4.03 -16.16
C SER A 135 15.40 4.45 -14.93
N PHE A 136 14.45 3.60 -14.54
CA PHE A 136 13.68 3.76 -13.30
C PHE A 136 14.60 3.98 -12.10
N ARG A 137 15.67 3.17 -11.97
CA ARG A 137 16.62 3.35 -10.87
C ARG A 137 17.24 4.75 -10.84
N ARG A 138 17.68 5.28 -11.98
CA ARG A 138 18.35 6.59 -12.03
C ARG A 138 17.39 7.73 -11.76
N GLU A 139 16.19 7.65 -12.31
CA GLU A 139 15.15 8.66 -12.17
C GLU A 139 14.72 8.80 -10.71
N PHE A 140 14.43 7.68 -10.04
CA PHE A 140 13.89 7.68 -8.69
C PHE A 140 14.94 7.67 -7.57
N TRP A 141 16.24 7.68 -7.90
CA TRP A 141 17.30 7.60 -6.88
C TRP A 141 17.23 8.75 -5.88
N TYR A 142 17.13 9.99 -6.38
CA TYR A 142 17.07 11.18 -5.53
C TYR A 142 15.77 11.24 -4.72
N GLU A 143 14.64 10.89 -5.32
CA GLU A 143 13.36 10.81 -4.62
C GLU A 143 13.41 9.79 -3.47
N VAL A 144 13.99 8.61 -3.70
CA VAL A 144 14.16 7.59 -2.67
C VAL A 144 15.11 8.07 -1.57
N ARG A 145 16.20 8.76 -1.91
CA ARG A 145 17.10 9.34 -0.92
C ARG A 145 16.37 10.35 -0.05
N ASP A 146 15.67 11.29 -0.64
CA ASP A 146 14.95 12.35 0.07
C ASP A 146 13.86 11.75 0.98
N ARG A 147 13.14 10.72 0.50
CA ARG A 147 12.20 9.95 1.33
C ARG A 147 12.89 9.31 2.54
N LEU A 148 14.04 8.65 2.36
CA LEU A 148 14.76 8.01 3.45
C LEU A 148 15.28 9.04 4.48
N ILE A 149 15.76 10.21 4.03
CA ILE A 149 16.16 11.31 4.90
C ILE A 149 14.98 11.75 5.77
N SER A 150 13.81 11.95 5.14
CA SER A 150 12.58 12.34 5.83
C SER A 150 12.14 11.29 6.87
N GLU A 151 12.19 10.00 6.51
CA GLU A 151 11.87 8.89 7.42
C GLU A 151 12.82 8.82 8.61
N GLN A 152 14.12 9.02 8.37
CA GLN A 152 15.13 9.01 9.43
C GLN A 152 14.97 10.21 10.39
N PHE A 153 14.63 11.38 9.86
CA PHE A 153 14.29 12.55 10.67
C PHE A 153 13.06 12.32 11.53
N GLN A 154 11.97 11.81 10.96
CA GLN A 154 10.78 11.47 11.74
C GLN A 154 11.08 10.43 12.83
N TYR A 155 11.90 9.42 12.51
CA TYR A 155 12.32 8.43 13.49
C TYR A 155 13.14 9.06 14.63
N SER A 156 14.03 10.02 14.34
CA SER A 156 14.81 10.70 15.38
C SER A 156 13.89 11.45 16.36
N LEU A 157 12.86 12.14 15.86
CA LEU A 157 11.85 12.80 16.68
C LEU A 157 11.09 11.80 17.57
N LEU A 158 10.64 10.68 16.99
CA LEU A 158 9.88 9.66 17.70
C LEU A 158 10.73 8.89 18.72
N SER A 159 12.01 8.67 18.44
CA SER A 159 12.93 7.94 19.32
C SER A 159 13.15 8.61 20.68
N ASN A 160 12.92 9.93 20.75
CA ASN A 160 12.99 10.71 21.97
C ASN A 160 11.73 10.63 22.83
N ILE A 161 10.63 10.05 22.30
CA ILE A 161 9.37 9.90 23.04
C ILE A 161 9.48 8.68 23.97
N LYS A 162 9.46 8.91 25.28
CA LYS A 162 9.42 7.87 26.30
C LYS A 162 8.01 7.74 26.84
N THR A 163 7.44 6.54 26.83
CA THR A 163 6.15 6.24 27.45
C THR A 163 6.34 5.63 28.83
N SER A 164 5.63 6.16 29.81
CA SER A 164 5.64 5.68 31.19
C SER A 164 4.51 4.69 31.46
N ARG A 165 4.59 3.99 32.59
CA ARG A 165 3.49 3.14 33.07
C ARG A 165 2.23 3.98 33.30
N GLU A 166 2.39 5.19 33.81
CA GLU A 166 1.34 6.14 34.11
C GLU A 166 0.60 6.59 32.85
N ASP A 167 1.31 6.79 31.73
CA ASP A 167 0.71 7.12 30.43
C ASP A 167 -0.16 5.98 29.93
N VAL A 168 0.33 4.74 30.04
CA VAL A 168 -0.41 3.53 29.64
C VAL A 168 -1.67 3.35 30.48
N PHE A 169 -1.58 3.53 31.81
CA PHE A 169 -2.74 3.45 32.68
C PHE A 169 -3.76 4.56 32.41
N SER A 170 -3.28 5.77 32.12
CA SER A 170 -4.14 6.92 31.78
C SER A 170 -4.85 6.66 30.46
N PHE A 171 -4.14 6.18 29.44
CA PHE A 171 -4.73 5.74 28.17
C PHE A 171 -5.79 4.66 28.39
N PHE A 172 -5.48 3.59 29.13
CA PHE A 172 -6.42 2.51 29.41
C PHE A 172 -7.70 3.00 30.12
N LYS A 173 -7.55 3.89 31.12
CA LYS A 173 -8.71 4.45 31.83
C LYS A 173 -9.58 5.31 30.92
N THR A 174 -8.97 6.17 30.11
CA THR A 174 -9.69 7.09 29.20
C THR A 174 -10.43 6.35 28.09
N TYR A 175 -9.80 5.32 27.51
CA TYR A 175 -10.33 4.61 26.35
C TYR A 175 -10.99 3.27 26.68
N LYS A 176 -11.25 2.97 27.96
CA LYS A 176 -11.75 1.68 28.44
C LYS A 176 -12.94 1.13 27.63
N ASP A 177 -13.87 2.00 27.25
CA ASP A 177 -15.10 1.64 26.53
C ASP A 177 -14.90 1.51 25.01
N SER A 178 -13.78 1.97 24.50
CA SER A 178 -13.39 1.90 23.07
C SER A 178 -12.32 0.84 22.80
N LEU A 179 -11.74 0.24 23.84
CA LEU A 179 -10.79 -0.84 23.68
C LEU A 179 -11.53 -2.12 23.28
N PRO A 180 -10.98 -2.89 22.31
CA PRO A 180 -11.54 -4.18 21.96
C PRO A 180 -11.58 -5.08 23.19
N LEU A 181 -12.64 -5.88 23.29
CA LEU A 181 -12.74 -6.89 24.35
C LEU A 181 -11.55 -7.85 24.22
N PHE A 182 -10.70 -7.88 25.24
CA PHE A 182 -9.71 -8.93 25.35
C PHE A 182 -10.46 -10.27 25.48
N PRO A 183 -10.15 -11.27 24.64
CA PRO A 183 -10.79 -12.56 24.77
C PRO A 183 -10.49 -13.11 26.17
N SER A 184 -11.51 -13.60 26.85
CA SER A 184 -11.32 -14.29 28.12
C SER A 184 -10.40 -15.49 27.89
N LEU A 185 -9.26 -15.51 28.56
CA LEU A 185 -8.36 -16.67 28.57
C LEU A 185 -8.82 -17.64 29.65
N VAL A 186 -8.86 -18.93 29.32
CA VAL A 186 -9.20 -20.01 30.25
C VAL A 186 -8.14 -21.08 30.16
N ASN A 187 -7.76 -21.63 31.32
CA ASN A 187 -6.89 -22.80 31.35
C ASN A 187 -7.75 -24.05 31.17
N LEU A 188 -7.54 -24.79 30.08
CA LEU A 188 -8.39 -25.93 29.73
C LEU A 188 -7.65 -27.25 29.79
N HIS A 189 -8.34 -28.29 30.28
CA HIS A 189 -7.88 -29.67 30.23
C HIS A 189 -8.81 -30.53 29.37
N HIS A 190 -8.24 -31.43 28.59
CA HIS A 190 -8.90 -32.24 27.59
C HIS A 190 -8.60 -33.73 27.80
N LEU A 191 -9.63 -34.57 27.65
CA LEU A 191 -9.52 -36.02 27.70
C LEU A 191 -10.37 -36.59 26.57
N LEU A 192 -9.73 -37.32 25.66
CA LEU A 192 -10.37 -37.92 24.50
C LEU A 192 -10.44 -39.43 24.66
N ILE A 193 -11.59 -40.02 24.39
CA ILE A 193 -11.75 -41.45 24.11
C ILE A 193 -12.26 -41.57 22.68
N THR A 194 -11.48 -42.19 21.82
CA THR A 194 -11.80 -42.39 20.40
C THR A 194 -12.84 -43.48 20.22
N ILE A 195 -13.61 -43.37 19.13
CA ILE A 195 -14.63 -44.35 18.77
C ILE A 195 -14.35 -44.90 17.37
N LYS A 196 -14.64 -46.19 17.17
CA LYS A 196 -14.74 -46.79 15.85
C LYS A 196 -16.21 -46.75 15.38
N PRO A 197 -16.49 -46.75 14.07
CA PRO A 197 -17.85 -46.78 13.56
C PRO A 197 -18.59 -48.09 13.92
N SER A 198 -19.18 -48.15 15.12
CA SER A 198 -20.12 -49.20 15.52
C SER A 198 -20.92 -48.75 16.76
N LYS A 199 -22.13 -49.29 16.92
CA LYS A 199 -22.98 -48.99 18.08
C LYS A 199 -22.34 -49.48 19.38
N GLU A 200 -21.66 -50.63 19.32
CA GLU A 200 -20.95 -51.22 20.45
C GLU A 200 -19.76 -50.37 20.89
N SER A 201 -18.88 -49.94 19.96
CA SER A 201 -17.74 -49.09 20.27
C SER A 201 -18.17 -47.77 20.90
N LYS A 202 -19.24 -47.16 20.39
CA LYS A 202 -19.81 -45.94 20.97
C LYS A 202 -20.31 -46.15 22.40
N ASN A 203 -21.00 -47.26 22.67
CA ASN A 203 -21.51 -47.57 24.01
C ASN A 203 -20.37 -47.83 25.01
N THR A 204 -19.32 -48.53 24.59
CA THR A 204 -18.14 -48.79 25.42
C THR A 204 -17.40 -47.50 25.77
N ALA A 205 -17.10 -46.66 24.77
CA ALA A 205 -16.43 -45.37 24.99
C ALA A 205 -17.28 -44.44 25.87
N LEU A 206 -18.60 -44.40 25.68
CA LEU A 206 -19.50 -43.60 26.50
C LEU A 206 -19.54 -44.09 27.96
N LYS A 207 -19.48 -45.39 28.18
CA LYS A 207 -19.38 -45.96 29.53
C LYS A 207 -18.06 -45.54 30.18
N GLN A 208 -16.94 -45.74 29.48
CA GLN A 208 -15.60 -45.40 29.97
C GLN A 208 -15.47 -43.92 30.33
N ILE A 209 -15.90 -43.00 29.46
CA ILE A 209 -15.81 -41.56 29.75
C ILE A 209 -16.72 -41.13 30.91
N LYS A 210 -17.86 -41.80 31.10
CA LYS A 210 -18.75 -41.58 32.25
C LYS A 210 -18.12 -42.06 33.56
N ASP A 211 -17.48 -43.23 33.55
CA ASP A 211 -16.79 -43.78 34.71
C ASP A 211 -15.61 -42.88 35.11
N ILE A 212 -14.82 -42.40 34.13
CA ILE A 212 -13.75 -41.41 34.34
C ILE A 212 -14.32 -40.12 34.91
N ARG A 213 -15.45 -39.62 34.39
CA ARG A 213 -16.11 -38.42 34.93
C ARG A 213 -16.51 -38.58 36.38
N ILE A 214 -17.04 -39.74 36.77
CA ILE A 214 -17.41 -40.02 38.17
C ILE A 214 -16.16 -39.95 39.06
N GLN A 215 -15.03 -40.52 38.63
CA GLN A 215 -13.76 -40.45 39.35
C GLN A 215 -13.29 -39.00 39.52
N ILE A 216 -13.29 -38.21 38.44
CA ILE A 216 -12.95 -36.77 38.49
C ILE A 216 -13.83 -36.03 39.49
N LEU A 217 -15.16 -36.24 39.44
CA LEU A 217 -16.10 -35.59 40.35
C LEU A 217 -15.96 -36.07 41.81
N SER A 218 -15.36 -37.24 42.03
CA SER A 218 -15.08 -37.80 43.35
C SER A 218 -13.73 -37.32 43.93
N GLY A 219 -12.98 -36.49 43.20
CA GLY A 219 -11.73 -35.88 43.66
C GLY A 219 -10.46 -36.49 43.07
N GLU A 220 -10.55 -37.46 42.15
CA GLU A 220 -9.38 -37.94 41.41
C GLU A 220 -8.80 -36.85 40.50
N SER A 221 -7.48 -36.85 40.33
CA SER A 221 -6.80 -35.85 39.51
C SER A 221 -7.15 -36.02 38.03
N PHE A 222 -7.64 -34.94 37.39
CA PHE A 222 -7.89 -34.92 35.95
C PHE A 222 -6.62 -35.25 35.17
N GLU A 223 -5.47 -34.73 35.61
CA GLU A 223 -4.18 -34.93 34.95
C GLU A 223 -3.79 -36.39 34.91
N ASN A 224 -3.95 -37.10 36.03
CA ASN A 224 -3.63 -38.53 36.13
C ASN A 224 -4.55 -39.35 35.23
N LEU A 225 -5.85 -39.05 35.24
CA LEU A 225 -6.83 -39.74 34.41
C LEU A 225 -6.62 -39.45 32.93
N ALA A 226 -6.25 -38.24 32.57
CA ALA A 226 -5.92 -37.86 31.20
C ALA A 226 -4.63 -38.56 30.73
N GLN A 227 -3.56 -38.58 31.52
CA GLN A 227 -2.34 -39.31 31.18
C GLN A 227 -2.59 -40.81 31.00
N THR A 228 -3.46 -41.39 31.83
CA THR A 228 -3.77 -42.82 31.81
C THR A 228 -4.69 -43.19 30.65
N PHE A 229 -5.81 -42.48 30.52
CA PHE A 229 -6.94 -42.92 29.69
C PHE A 229 -7.14 -42.08 28.43
N SER A 230 -6.62 -40.84 28.36
CA SER A 230 -6.80 -40.03 27.14
C SER A 230 -6.10 -40.69 25.96
N GLU A 231 -6.70 -40.52 24.79
CA GLU A 231 -6.18 -40.91 23.49
C GLU A 231 -5.87 -39.68 22.64
N ASP A 232 -5.96 -38.46 23.20
CA ASP A 232 -5.55 -37.24 22.50
C ASP A 232 -4.01 -37.13 22.48
N PRO A 233 -3.36 -37.21 21.30
CA PRO A 233 -1.90 -37.17 21.21
C PRO A 233 -1.32 -35.82 21.63
N GLY A 234 -2.07 -34.73 21.53
CA GLY A 234 -1.58 -33.38 21.81
C GLY A 234 -1.47 -33.05 23.30
N SER A 235 -2.41 -33.55 24.11
CA SER A 235 -2.54 -33.17 25.52
C SER A 235 -2.34 -34.31 26.51
N LYS A 236 -2.47 -35.59 26.09
CA LYS A 236 -2.36 -36.76 26.99
C LYS A 236 -1.12 -36.71 27.89
N SER A 237 0.06 -36.53 27.29
CA SER A 237 1.34 -36.51 28.02
C SER A 237 1.48 -35.34 28.99
N LYS A 238 0.65 -34.30 28.85
CA LYS A 238 0.59 -33.10 29.70
C LYS A 238 -0.64 -33.10 30.63
N GLY A 239 -1.19 -34.27 30.96
CA GLY A 239 -2.37 -34.34 31.83
C GLY A 239 -3.64 -33.73 31.21
N GLY A 240 -3.71 -33.65 29.89
CA GLY A 240 -4.83 -33.03 29.18
C GLY A 240 -4.71 -31.52 29.02
N SER A 241 -3.68 -30.85 29.55
CA SER A 241 -3.56 -29.39 29.47
C SER A 241 -3.47 -28.87 28.02
N LEU A 242 -4.26 -27.85 27.69
CA LEU A 242 -4.27 -27.12 26.42
C LEU A 242 -3.71 -25.69 26.53
N GLY A 243 -3.18 -25.32 27.69
CA GLY A 243 -2.90 -23.93 28.06
C GLY A 243 -3.97 -23.37 28.97
#